data_AF-A0A540LQH4-F1
#
_entry.id   AF-A0A540LQH4-F1
#
_cell.length_a   1.000
_cell.length_b   1.000
_cell.length_c   1.000
_cell.angle_alpha   90.00
_cell.angle_beta   90.00
_cell.angle_gamma   90.00
#
_symmetry.space_group_name_H-M   'P 1'
#
loop_
_entity.id
_entity.type
_entity.pdbx_description
1 polymer ?
#
loop_
_entity_poly.entity_id
_entity_poly.type
_entity_poly.pdbx_seq_one_letter_code
_entity_poly.pdbx_strand_id
1 'polypeptide(L)' 'MDIPHGIQVKVEENNIIVVSRYDKSAIGQFAASIRKWRPPEQYKGKGVKYGDEIIRRKEGKAVKKK' A
#
# COMPACT_ATOMS: atom_id res chain seq x y z
N MET A 1 -9.81 5.92 10.25
CA MET A 1 -8.77 6.93 9.95
C MET A 1 -9.51 8.16 9.50
N ASP A 2 -9.30 9.28 10.18
CA ASP A 2 -9.86 10.54 9.73
C ASP A 2 -9.00 11.10 8.60
N ILE A 3 -9.66 11.63 7.58
CA ILE A 3 -8.99 12.24 6.42
C ILE A 3 -8.55 13.64 6.86
N PRO A 4 -7.23 13.93 6.91
CA PRO A 4 -6.75 15.25 7.28
C PRO A 4 -7.27 16.32 6.32
N HIS A 5 -7.59 17.50 6.87
CA HIS A 5 -8.11 18.62 6.08
C HIS A 5 -7.21 18.93 4.87
N GLY A 6 -7.83 18.96 3.70
CA GLY A 6 -7.17 19.27 2.43
C GLY A 6 -6.48 18.09 1.74
N ILE A 7 -6.54 16.87 2.30
CA ILE A 7 -6.23 15.65 1.54
C ILE A 7 -7.51 15.19 0.85
N GLN A 8 -7.49 15.12 -0.48
CA GLN A 8 -8.56 14.53 -1.25
C GLN A 8 -8.24 13.06 -1.50
N VAL A 9 -9.14 12.17 -1.10
CA VAL A 9 -9.03 10.73 -1.30
C VAL A 9 -10.11 10.32 -2.27
N LYS A 10 -9.73 9.68 -3.38
CA LYS A 10 -10.64 9.09 -4.35
C LYS A 10 -10.41 7.58 -4.40
N VAL A 11 -11.50 6.83 -4.39
CA VAL A 11 -11.49 5.39 -4.63
C VAL A 11 -12.01 5.21 -6.05
N GLU A 12 -11.11 4.90 -6.98
CA GLU A 12 -11.44 4.74 -8.40
C GLU A 12 -11.92 3.31 -8.68
N GLU A 13 -11.25 2.34 -8.07
CA GLU A 13 -11.64 0.93 -8.06
C GLU A 13 -11.57 0.37 -6.65
N ASN A 14 -12.18 -0.80 -6.41
CA ASN A 14 -12.11 -1.49 -5.11
C ASN A 14 -10.67 -1.71 -4.60
N ASN A 15 -9.68 -1.76 -5.48
CA ASN A 15 -8.28 -2.02 -5.13
C ASN A 15 -7.35 -0.81 -5.33
N ILE A 16 -7.86 0.33 -5.82
CA ILE A 16 -7.04 1.50 -6.18
C ILE A 16 -7.54 2.73 -5.43
N ILE A 17 -6.65 3.28 -4.61
CA ILE A 17 -6.89 4.50 -3.82
C ILE A 17 -5.93 5.58 -4.33
N VAL A 18 -6.50 6.67 -4.82
CA VAL A 18 -5.76 7.84 -5.30
C VAL A 18 -5.85 8.94 -4.24
N VAL A 19 -4.71 9.46 -3.82
CA VAL A 19 -4.60 10.53 -2.83
C VAL A 19 -4.00 11.75 -3.50
N SER A 20 -4.68 12.90 -3.43
CA SER A 20 -4.23 14.18 -3.99
C SER A 20 -4.24 15.30 -2.94
N ARG A 21 -3.21 16.15 -2.98
CA ARG A 21 -3.05 17.37 -2.17
C ARG A 21 -1.95 18.25 -2.76
N TYR A 22 -1.91 19.51 -2.35
CA TYR A 22 -0.85 20.47 -2.68
C TYR A 22 0.50 20.15 -2.01
N ASP A 23 0.49 19.76 -0.72
CA ASP A 23 1.72 19.44 0.04
C ASP A 23 2.14 17.96 -0.12
N LYS A 24 3.37 17.76 -0.62
CA LYS A 24 3.99 16.45 -0.85
C LYS A 24 4.34 15.73 0.46
N SER A 25 4.72 16.48 1.50
CA SER A 25 5.09 15.89 2.81
C SER A 25 3.88 15.24 3.46
N ALA A 26 2.74 15.95 3.49
CA ALA A 26 1.51 15.40 4.01
C ALA A 26 0.95 14.23 3.20
N ILE A 27 1.08 14.23 1.86
CA ILE A 27 0.75 13.07 1.01
C ILE A 27 1.57 11.85 1.45
N GLY A 28 2.89 12.01 1.60
CA GLY A 28 3.79 10.93 1.99
C GLY A 28 3.44 10.37 3.37
N GLN A 29 3.18 11.24 4.35
CA GLN A 29 2.81 10.83 5.70
C GLN A 29 1.48 10.06 5.74
N PHE A 30 0.47 10.54 5.00
CA PHE A 30 -0.82 9.88 4.92
C PHE A 30 -0.71 8.52 4.20
N ALA A 31 0.00 8.47 3.07
CA ALA A 31 0.21 7.23 2.33
C ALA A 31 1.01 6.19 3.15
N ALA A 32 2.01 6.63 3.92
CA ALA A 32 2.74 5.78 4.85
C ALA A 32 1.84 5.24 5.98
N SER A 33 0.92 6.08 6.48
CA SER A 33 -0.05 5.68 7.51
C SER A 33 -0.99 4.59 6.99
N ILE A 34 -1.51 4.71 5.76
CA ILE A 34 -2.34 3.69 5.12
C ILE A 34 -1.53 2.39 4.93
N ARG A 35 -0.30 2.48 4.42
CA ARG A 35 0.57 1.31 4.21
C ARG A 35 0.88 0.57 5.51
N LYS A 36 1.04 1.29 6.63
CA LYS A 36 1.31 0.71 7.96
C LYS A 36 0.18 -0.20 8.45
N TRP A 37 -1.06 0.05 8.03
CA TRP A 37 -2.20 -0.74 8.47
C TRP A 37 -2.11 -2.20 8.02
N ARG A 38 -1.73 -2.43 6.76
CA ARG A 38 -1.50 -3.77 6.22
C ARG A 38 -0.37 -3.77 5.20
N PRO A 39 0.90 -3.85 5.65
CA PRO A 39 2.03 -3.86 4.73
C PRO A 39 1.99 -5.09 3.81
N PRO A 40 2.59 -4.99 2.60
CA PRO A 40 2.55 -6.09 1.65
C PRO A 40 3.39 -7.27 2.16
N GLU A 41 2.79 -8.46 2.13
CA GLU A 41 3.43 -9.69 2.59
C GLU A 41 4.61 -10.12 1.68
N GLN A 42 5.69 -10.64 2.28
CA GLN A 42 6.89 -11.12 1.57
C GLN A 42 6.66 -12.32 0.63
N TYR A 43 5.55 -13.06 0.73
CA TYR A 43 5.29 -14.24 -0.10
C TYR A 43 4.32 -13.92 -1.24
N LYS A 44 3.09 -13.54 -0.89
CA LYS A 44 2.01 -13.31 -1.86
C LYS A 44 1.88 -11.84 -2.30
N GLY A 45 2.61 -10.91 -1.67
CA GLY A 45 2.48 -9.48 -1.92
C GLY A 45 1.10 -8.92 -1.56
N LYS A 46 0.32 -9.63 -0.72
CA LYS A 46 -1.02 -9.19 -0.30
C LYS A 46 -0.87 -8.08 0.75
N GLY A 47 -1.55 -6.95 0.54
CA GLY A 47 -1.49 -5.79 1.42
C GLY A 47 -1.67 -4.49 0.65
N VAL A 48 -1.43 -3.36 1.31
CA VAL A 48 -1.37 -2.04 0.70
C VAL A 48 0.04 -1.81 0.18
N LYS A 49 0.18 -1.53 -1.12
CA LYS A 49 1.45 -1.18 -1.77
C LYS A 49 1.31 0.13 -2.53
N TYR A 50 2.43 0.76 -2.87
CA TYR A 50 2.40 1.85 -3.84
C TYR A 50 2.19 1.30 -5.27
N GLY A 51 1.72 2.14 -6.19
CA GLY A 51 1.34 1.72 -7.55
C GLY A 51 2.42 0.90 -8.25
N ASP A 52 3.64 1.44 -8.30
CA ASP A 52 4.78 0.85 -9.00
C ASP A 52 5.75 0.09 -8.07
N GLU A 53 5.32 -0.25 -6.85
CA GLU A 53 6.20 -0.93 -5.89
C GLU A 53 6.43 -2.40 -6.26
N ILE A 54 7.70 -2.76 -6.50
CA ILE A 54 8.12 -4.14 -6.73
C ILE A 54 8.41 -4.82 -5.38
N ILE A 55 7.51 -5.69 -4.94
CA ILE A 55 7.67 -6.47 -3.71
C ILE A 55 8.55 -7.69 -4.00
N ARG A 56 9.69 -7.80 -3.32
CA ARG A 56 10.53 -9.01 -3.33
C ARG A 56 9.74 -10.18 -2.74
N ARG A 57 9.38 -11.13 -3.59
CA ARG A 57 8.69 -12.36 -3.18
C ARG A 57 9.69 -13.42 -2.77
N LYS A 58 9.50 -14.00 -1.59
CA LYS A 58 10.19 -15.23 -1.18
C LYS A 58 9.38 -16.43 -1.63
N GLU A 59 10.08 -17.51 -1.97
CA GLU A 59 9.43 -18.79 -2.23
C GLU A 59 8.71 -19.26 -0.96
N GLY A 60 7.50 -19.77 -1.13
CA GLY A 60 6.68 -20.31 -0.04
C GLY A 60 7.24 -21.62 0.50
N LYS A 61 6.38 -22.45 1.12
CA LYS A 61 6.80 -23.76 1.64
C LYS A 61 7.50 -24.58 0.54
N ALA A 62 8.79 -24.81 0.70
CA ALA A 62 9.52 -25.84 0.00
C ALA A 62 9.05 -27.21 0.53
N VAL A 63 7.91 -27.71 0.04
CA VAL A 63 7.65 -29.15 0.10
C VAL A 63 8.53 -29.76 -0.97
N LYS A 64 9.81 -29.92 -0.66
CA LYS A 64 10.74 -30.73 -1.45
C LYS A 64 10.28 -32.18 -1.24
N LYS A 65 9.27 -32.61 -2.00
CA LYS A 65 8.97 -34.03 -2.16
C LYS A 65 10.17 -34.61 -2.89
N LYS A 66 11.02 -35.31 -2.14
CA LYS A 66 11.97 -36.27 -2.70
C LYS A 66 11.19 -37.50 -3.15
#